data_AF-A0A1B0GNI9-F1
#
_entry.id   AF-A0A1B0GNI9-F1
#
_cell.length_a   1.000
_cell.length_b   1.000
_cell.length_c   1.000
_cell.angle_alpha   90.00
_cell.angle_beta   90.00
_cell.angle_gamma   90.00
#
_symmetry.space_group_name_H-M   'P 1'
#
loop_
_entity.id
_entity.type
_entity.pdbx_description
1 polymer ?
#
loop_
_entity_poly.entity_id
_entity_poly.type
_entity_poly.pdbx_seq_one_letter_code
_entity_poly.pdbx_strand_id
1 'polypeptide(L)'
;MPSMDCKILELRPDRKLLKSNFDGYKLSLEPVAIIKEALQMMPDRVHPSEAQYSFLHLFAAIESILASYYLLPVYLFEYDERFLRQSKNCIFYDYTKGTANETLKDFQNFFDLVIADPPFLSEECISKTADILQSALKQGGKIVLCSGRVVSQWAEKFLQLTPCNFQPKHKRNLGNEFASFANFNFDHFIRKQ
;
A
#
# COMPACT_ATOMS: atom_id res chain seq x y z
N MET A 1 46.94 -13.81 -12.60
CA MET A 1 45.52 -14.25 -12.57
C MET A 1 44.68 -13.08 -13.06
N PRO A 2 43.73 -13.28 -14.00
CA PRO A 2 42.91 -12.19 -14.48
C PRO A 2 41.98 -11.70 -13.37
N SER A 3 41.93 -10.38 -13.18
CA SER A 3 40.93 -9.69 -12.36
C SER A 3 39.53 -10.12 -12.82
N MET A 4 38.75 -10.77 -11.95
CA MET A 4 37.32 -10.95 -12.22
C MET A 4 36.67 -9.58 -12.03
N ASP A 5 36.53 -8.84 -13.12
CA ASP A 5 35.83 -7.56 -13.11
C ASP A 5 34.38 -7.78 -12.67
N CYS A 6 34.06 -7.30 -11.48
CA CYS A 6 32.70 -7.31 -10.96
C CYS A 6 31.84 -6.36 -11.81
N LYS A 7 31.05 -6.93 -12.72
CA LYS A 7 30.10 -6.18 -13.55
C LYS A 7 28.77 -6.07 -12.81
N ILE A 8 28.43 -4.85 -12.39
CA ILE A 8 27.10 -4.53 -11.88
C ILE A 8 26.18 -4.30 -13.08
N LEU A 9 25.14 -5.11 -13.21
CA LEU A 9 24.09 -4.95 -14.21
C LEU A 9 22.85 -4.33 -13.54
N GLU A 10 22.52 -3.08 -13.87
CA GLU A 10 21.33 -2.42 -13.35
C GLU A 10 20.13 -2.69 -14.27
N LEU A 11 19.16 -3.45 -13.78
CA LEU A 11 17.91 -3.70 -14.50
C LEU A 11 16.92 -2.57 -14.22
N ARG A 12 16.53 -1.83 -15.27
CA ARG A 12 15.49 -0.81 -15.21
C ARG A 12 14.35 -1.18 -16.16
N PRO A 13 13.07 -0.98 -15.79
CA PRO A 13 11.97 -1.14 -16.71
C PRO A 13 12.16 -0.24 -17.93
N ASP A 14 12.07 -0.80 -19.15
CA ASP A 14 12.03 0.01 -20.36
C ASP A 14 10.67 0.72 -20.41
N ARG A 15 10.71 2.05 -20.25
CA ARG A 15 9.52 2.89 -20.23
C ARG A 15 8.75 2.88 -21.56
N LYS A 16 9.40 2.51 -22.67
CA LYS A 16 8.75 2.35 -23.97
C LYS A 16 7.85 1.11 -24.03
N LEU A 17 8.10 0.13 -23.15
CA LEU A 17 7.30 -1.09 -23.01
C LEU A 17 6.19 -0.95 -21.97
N LEU A 18 6.21 0.13 -21.17
CA LEU A 18 5.09 0.46 -20.30
C LEU A 18 3.94 0.97 -21.17
N LYS A 19 2.73 0.46 -20.93
CA LYS A 19 1.54 0.95 -21.64
C LYS A 19 1.44 2.46 -21.46
N SER A 20 1.00 3.17 -22.51
CA SER A 20 0.89 4.63 -22.50
C SER A 20 -0.08 5.18 -21.45
N ASN A 21 -0.93 4.33 -20.85
CA ASN A 21 -1.81 4.67 -19.73
C ASN A 21 -1.17 4.44 -18.34
N PHE A 22 0.10 4.01 -18.27
CA PHE A 22 0.82 3.76 -17.03
C PHE A 22 1.70 4.97 -16.65
N ASP A 23 1.10 5.97 -15.99
CA ASP A 23 1.80 7.19 -15.53
C ASP A 23 2.51 7.03 -14.17
N GLY A 24 2.75 5.79 -13.74
CA GLY A 24 3.37 5.47 -12.45
C GLY A 24 2.45 5.66 -11.25
N TYR A 25 1.19 6.03 -11.49
CA TYR A 25 0.14 6.12 -10.48
C TYR A 25 -1.19 5.68 -11.07
N LYS A 26 -1.45 4.39 -10.93
CA LYS A 26 -2.77 3.77 -10.87
C LYS A 26 -2.50 2.32 -10.53
N LEU A 27 -3.23 1.77 -9.57
CA LEU A 27 -3.49 0.34 -9.51
C LEU A 27 -4.18 -0.02 -10.83
N SER A 28 -3.39 -0.25 -11.87
CA SER A 28 -3.87 -0.91 -13.07
C SER A 28 -4.15 -2.34 -12.63
N LEU A 29 -5.44 -2.69 -12.55
CA LEU A 29 -5.88 -4.07 -12.32
C LEU A 29 -5.56 -4.96 -13.55
N GLU A 30 -5.09 -4.36 -14.64
CA GLU A 30 -4.63 -5.11 -15.80
C GLU A 30 -3.29 -5.82 -15.51
N PRO A 31 -3.14 -7.08 -15.93
CA PRO A 31 -1.88 -7.79 -15.83
C PRO A 31 -0.73 -7.00 -16.47
N VAL A 32 0.34 -6.76 -15.70
CA VAL A 32 1.59 -6.21 -16.25
C VAL A 32 2.26 -7.31 -17.07
N ALA A 33 2.58 -7.03 -18.33
CA ALA A 33 3.30 -7.97 -19.17
C ALA A 33 4.64 -8.35 -18.51
N ILE A 34 4.83 -9.64 -18.24
CA ILE A 34 6.08 -10.17 -17.67
C ILE A 34 6.98 -10.59 -18.81
N ILE A 35 8.04 -9.83 -19.05
CA ILE A 35 9.11 -10.20 -19.97
C ILE A 35 10.18 -10.93 -19.14
N LYS A 36 10.54 -12.14 -19.58
CA LYS A 36 11.61 -12.93 -18.98
C LYS A 36 12.75 -13.05 -19.98
N GLU A 37 13.94 -12.67 -19.57
CA GLU A 37 15.15 -12.87 -20.36
C GLU A 37 16.11 -13.76 -19.58
N ALA A 38 16.69 -14.74 -20.28
CA ALA A 38 17.68 -15.63 -19.69
C ALA A 38 19.00 -14.87 -19.56
N LEU A 39 19.52 -14.77 -18.34
CA LEU A 39 20.83 -14.16 -18.13
C LEU A 39 21.91 -15.10 -18.68
N GLN A 40 22.86 -14.55 -19.45
CA GLN A 40 24.01 -15.31 -19.96
C GLN A 40 24.90 -15.85 -18.82
N MET A 41 24.87 -15.20 -17.65
CA MET A 41 25.58 -15.61 -16.44
C MET A 41 24.65 -15.46 -15.23
N MET A 42 24.66 -16.42 -14.30
CA MET A 42 23.90 -16.28 -13.05
C MET A 42 24.55 -15.19 -12.17
N PRO A 43 23.76 -14.27 -11.60
CA PRO A 43 24.28 -13.26 -10.69
C PRO A 43 24.59 -13.88 -9.32
N ASP A 44 25.74 -13.52 -8.74
CA ASP A 44 26.11 -13.96 -7.38
C ASP A 44 25.19 -13.38 -6.31
N ARG A 45 24.68 -12.14 -6.51
CA ARG A 45 23.76 -11.45 -5.61
C ARG A 45 22.78 -10.58 -6.39
N VAL A 46 21.58 -10.43 -5.83
CA VAL A 46 20.53 -9.53 -6.34
C VAL A 46 20.10 -8.60 -5.21
N HIS A 47 20.00 -7.31 -5.50
CA HIS A 47 19.55 -6.29 -4.55
C HIS A 47 18.45 -5.43 -5.20
N PRO A 48 17.35 -5.12 -4.48
CA PRO A 48 16.35 -4.16 -4.95
C PRO A 48 16.95 -2.75 -4.97
N SER A 49 16.54 -1.93 -5.94
CA SER A 49 16.97 -0.52 -6.01
C SER A 49 16.05 0.38 -5.17
N GLU A 50 16.57 1.51 -4.69
CA GLU A 50 15.79 2.53 -3.98
C GLU A 50 14.60 3.07 -4.79
N ALA A 51 14.58 2.87 -6.12
CA ALA A 51 13.48 3.26 -6.99
C ALA A 51 12.27 2.29 -6.94
N GLN A 52 12.46 1.05 -6.47
CA GLN A 52 11.37 0.06 -6.34
C GLN A 52 10.42 0.37 -5.18
N TYR A 53 10.79 1.28 -4.27
CA TYR A 53 9.98 1.65 -3.11
C TYR A 53 8.69 2.42 -3.46
N SER A 54 8.54 2.90 -4.70
CA SER A 54 7.44 3.77 -5.15
C SER A 54 6.04 3.18 -4.91
N PHE A 55 5.89 1.85 -4.89
CA PHE A 55 4.62 1.15 -4.63
C PHE A 55 4.50 0.61 -3.19
N LEU A 56 5.61 0.56 -2.45
CA LEU A 56 5.67 0.07 -1.07
C LEU A 56 5.49 1.18 -0.04
N HIS A 57 5.14 2.42 -0.42
CA HIS A 57 5.20 3.55 0.52
C HIS A 57 4.23 3.40 1.70
N LEU A 58 3.04 2.81 1.50
CA LEU A 58 2.14 2.56 2.63
C LEU A 58 2.66 1.40 3.48
N PHE A 59 3.00 0.26 2.87
CA PHE A 59 3.49 -0.90 3.63
C PHE A 59 4.83 -0.63 4.34
N ALA A 60 5.79 0.07 3.71
CA ALA A 60 7.06 0.47 4.33
C ALA A 60 6.88 1.57 5.39
N ALA A 61 5.93 2.50 5.21
CA ALA A 61 5.59 3.46 6.27
C ALA A 61 4.93 2.75 7.45
N ILE A 62 4.03 1.81 7.20
CA ILE A 62 3.39 0.95 8.21
C ILE A 62 4.44 0.10 8.93
N GLU A 63 5.33 -0.56 8.20
CA GLU A 63 6.45 -1.32 8.77
C GLU A 63 7.37 -0.40 9.58
N SER A 64 7.66 0.82 9.14
CA SER A 64 8.48 1.76 9.89
C SER A 64 7.79 2.32 11.15
N ILE A 65 6.45 2.49 11.12
CA ILE A 65 5.65 2.89 12.29
C ILE A 65 5.59 1.73 13.29
N LEU A 66 5.38 0.51 12.81
CA LEU A 66 5.25 -0.71 13.61
C LEU A 66 6.58 -1.36 13.94
N ALA A 67 7.69 -0.95 13.31
CA ALA A 67 9.05 -1.38 13.63
C ALA A 67 9.43 -1.02 15.07
N SER A 68 8.78 -0.03 15.68
CA SER A 68 8.97 0.25 17.12
C SER A 68 8.31 -0.80 18.03
N TYR A 69 7.41 -1.64 17.49
CA TYR A 69 6.57 -2.57 18.23
C TYR A 69 6.90 -4.06 18.00
N TYR A 70 7.89 -4.40 17.15
CA TYR A 70 8.59 -5.69 16.88
C TYR A 70 7.91 -7.08 17.07
N LEU A 71 6.65 -7.18 17.52
CA LEU A 71 6.02 -8.39 18.01
C LEU A 71 4.55 -8.53 17.59
N LEU A 72 3.95 -7.52 16.97
CA LEU A 72 2.55 -7.61 16.55
C LEU A 72 2.45 -8.12 15.10
N PRO A 73 1.57 -9.10 14.82
CA PRO A 73 1.39 -9.60 13.47
C PRO A 73 0.74 -8.52 12.59
N VAL A 74 1.43 -8.15 11.51
CA VAL A 74 0.93 -7.25 10.48
C VAL A 74 0.42 -8.07 9.31
N TYR A 75 -0.78 -7.73 8.83
CA TYR A 75 -1.42 -8.36 7.68
C TYR A 75 -1.59 -7.32 6.57
N LEU A 76 -1.28 -7.74 5.35
CA LEU A 76 -1.44 -6.92 4.15
C LEU A 76 -2.52 -7.55 3.27
N PHE A 77 -3.60 -6.82 3.02
CA PHE A 77 -4.65 -7.23 2.09
C PHE A 77 -4.41 -6.54 0.75
N GLU A 78 -4.08 -7.31 -0.28
CA GLU A 78 -3.71 -6.76 -1.58
C GLU A 78 -4.32 -7.53 -2.75
N TYR A 79 -4.71 -6.79 -3.79
CA TYR A 79 -5.20 -7.39 -5.03
C TYR A 79 -4.05 -7.92 -5.88
N ASP A 80 -2.90 -7.24 -5.84
CA ASP A 80 -1.77 -7.60 -6.67
C ASP A 80 -1.02 -8.81 -6.08
N GLU A 81 -1.22 -9.97 -6.70
CA GLU A 81 -0.63 -11.25 -6.25
C GLU A 81 0.90 -11.25 -6.19
N ARG A 82 1.57 -10.26 -6.80
CA ARG A 82 3.04 -10.14 -6.72
C ARG A 82 3.52 -9.93 -5.28
N PHE A 83 2.73 -9.28 -4.43
CA PHE A 83 3.06 -9.07 -3.01
C PHE A 83 2.90 -10.34 -2.17
N LEU A 84 2.01 -11.26 -2.57
CA LEU A 84 1.75 -12.52 -1.84
C LEU A 84 2.98 -13.43 -1.77
N ARG A 85 3.89 -13.29 -2.72
CA ARG A 85 5.12 -14.11 -2.76
C ARG A 85 6.16 -13.67 -1.74
N GLN A 86 6.01 -12.49 -1.15
CA GLN A 86 7.02 -11.86 -0.31
C GLN A 86 6.79 -12.11 1.18
N SER A 87 5.55 -12.37 1.60
CA SER A 87 5.20 -12.56 3.01
C SER A 87 4.01 -13.49 3.18
N LYS A 88 4.07 -14.36 4.20
CA LYS A 88 2.96 -15.25 4.59
C LYS A 88 1.73 -14.49 5.12
N ASN A 89 1.92 -13.24 5.56
CA ASN A 89 0.83 -12.40 6.05
C ASN A 89 0.31 -11.44 4.96
N CYS A 90 0.77 -11.60 3.72
CA CYS A 90 0.15 -10.93 2.58
C CYS A 90 -0.97 -11.83 2.06
N ILE A 91 -2.17 -11.29 2.00
CA ILE A 91 -3.41 -11.99 1.75
C ILE A 91 -4.07 -11.38 0.51
N PHE A 92 -4.49 -12.23 -0.42
CA PHE A 92 -5.18 -11.76 -1.62
C PHE A 92 -6.52 -11.15 -1.23
N TYR A 93 -6.79 -9.93 -1.68
CA TYR A 93 -8.04 -9.25 -1.40
C TYR A 93 -8.56 -8.48 -2.61
N ASP A 94 -9.68 -8.94 -3.15
CA ASP A 94 -10.44 -8.23 -4.17
C ASP A 94 -11.43 -7.24 -3.53
N TYR A 95 -11.07 -5.96 -3.56
CA TYR A 95 -11.90 -4.84 -3.11
C TYR A 95 -13.29 -4.83 -3.79
N THR A 96 -13.42 -5.33 -5.02
CA THR A 96 -14.72 -5.36 -5.70
C THR A 96 -15.72 -6.25 -4.97
N LYS A 97 -15.26 -7.24 -4.20
CA LYS A 97 -16.09 -8.11 -3.37
C LYS A 97 -16.53 -7.48 -2.05
N GLY A 98 -15.89 -6.40 -1.60
CA GLY A 98 -16.22 -5.73 -0.35
C GLY A 98 -16.24 -6.69 0.85
N THR A 99 -17.24 -6.58 1.71
CA THR A 99 -17.44 -7.44 2.88
C THR A 99 -17.89 -8.87 2.54
N ALA A 100 -18.31 -9.13 1.29
CA ALA A 100 -18.66 -10.47 0.82
C ALA A 100 -17.42 -11.33 0.51
N ASN A 101 -16.21 -10.77 0.57
CA ASN A 101 -14.98 -11.51 0.38
C ASN A 101 -14.81 -12.56 1.50
N GLU A 102 -14.68 -13.83 1.14
CA GLU A 102 -14.54 -14.93 2.11
C GLU A 102 -13.34 -14.74 3.04
N THR A 103 -12.26 -14.16 2.52
CA THR A 103 -11.06 -13.84 3.26
C THR A 103 -11.34 -12.95 4.47
N LEU A 104 -12.24 -11.96 4.35
CA LEU A 104 -12.56 -11.07 5.48
C LEU A 104 -13.37 -11.76 6.57
N LYS A 105 -14.00 -12.91 6.30
CA LYS A 105 -14.80 -13.62 7.31
C LYS A 105 -13.94 -14.06 8.49
N ASP A 106 -12.71 -14.48 8.23
CA ASP A 106 -11.75 -14.90 9.27
C ASP A 106 -11.19 -13.72 10.08
N PHE A 107 -11.40 -12.48 9.60
CA PHE A 107 -10.88 -11.26 10.21
C PHE A 107 -11.97 -10.34 10.75
N GLN A 108 -13.20 -10.82 10.95
CA GLN A 108 -14.24 -10.01 11.56
C GLN A 108 -13.85 -9.61 12.99
N ASN A 109 -13.94 -8.31 13.31
CA ASN A 109 -13.57 -7.77 14.63
C ASN A 109 -12.16 -8.21 15.10
N PHE A 110 -11.19 -8.28 14.19
CA PHE A 110 -9.87 -8.85 14.45
C PHE A 110 -8.81 -7.80 14.75
N PHE A 111 -8.85 -6.66 14.05
CA PHE A 111 -7.77 -5.68 14.10
C PHE A 111 -7.99 -4.60 15.17
N ASP A 112 -6.93 -4.28 15.91
CA ASP A 112 -6.91 -3.11 16.81
C ASP A 112 -6.62 -1.81 16.06
N LEU A 113 -5.96 -1.91 14.89
CA LEU A 113 -5.64 -0.81 14.00
C LEU A 113 -5.77 -1.30 12.55
N VAL A 114 -6.50 -0.55 11.72
CA VAL A 114 -6.53 -0.72 10.27
C VAL A 114 -6.02 0.53 9.58
N ILE A 115 -5.27 0.33 8.50
CA ILE A 115 -4.72 1.41 7.67
C ILE A 115 -5.14 1.12 6.23
N ALA A 116 -5.72 2.10 5.55
CA ALA A 116 -6.28 1.91 4.22
C ALA A 116 -5.90 3.03 3.26
N ASP A 117 -5.68 2.66 2.00
CA ASP A 117 -5.54 3.57 0.85
C ASP A 117 -6.51 3.14 -0.25
N PRO A 118 -7.74 3.70 -0.29
CA PRO A 118 -8.78 3.28 -1.21
C PRO A 118 -8.40 3.56 -2.67
N PRO A 119 -8.84 2.72 -3.63
CA PRO A 119 -8.44 2.86 -5.03
C PRO A 119 -9.01 4.10 -5.73
N PHE A 120 -10.09 4.72 -5.20
CA PHE A 120 -10.80 5.82 -5.85
C PHE A 120 -11.19 6.94 -4.88
N LEU A 121 -11.27 8.16 -5.41
CA LEU A 121 -11.64 9.38 -4.68
C LEU A 121 -13.13 9.71 -4.87
N SER A 122 -14.02 8.78 -4.51
CA SER A 122 -15.48 8.93 -4.65
C SER A 122 -16.23 8.56 -3.38
N GLU A 123 -17.43 9.13 -3.18
CA GLU A 123 -18.28 8.82 -2.03
C GLU A 123 -18.55 7.32 -1.90
N GLU A 124 -18.94 6.69 -3.01
CA GLU A 124 -19.21 5.25 -3.08
C GLU A 124 -17.99 4.43 -2.64
N CYS A 125 -16.79 4.83 -3.08
CA CYS A 125 -15.56 4.14 -2.72
C CYS A 125 -15.25 4.25 -1.22
N ILE A 126 -15.45 5.44 -0.64
CA ILE A 126 -15.19 5.67 0.79
C ILE A 126 -16.25 4.99 1.65
N SER A 127 -17.53 5.01 1.24
CA SER A 127 -18.60 4.28 1.92
C SER A 127 -18.31 2.77 1.95
N LYS A 128 -17.97 2.18 0.79
CA LYS A 128 -17.64 0.75 0.72
C LYS A 128 -16.38 0.40 1.51
N THR A 129 -15.38 1.28 1.49
CA THR A 129 -14.18 1.10 2.33
C THR A 129 -14.54 1.16 3.80
N ALA A 130 -15.43 2.07 4.21
CA ALA A 130 -15.90 2.17 5.58
C ALA A 130 -16.54 0.86 6.07
N ASP A 131 -17.39 0.23 5.24
CA ASP A 131 -18.01 -1.07 5.57
C ASP A 131 -16.96 -2.17 5.76
N ILE A 132 -15.96 -2.23 4.87
CA ILE A 132 -14.86 -3.20 4.94
C ILE A 132 -14.06 -3.01 6.24
N LEU A 133 -13.64 -1.77 6.52
CA LEU A 133 -12.82 -1.46 7.68
C LEU A 133 -13.57 -1.73 8.98
N GLN A 134 -14.83 -1.28 9.09
CA GLN A 134 -15.66 -1.51 10.28
C GLN A 134 -15.93 -2.99 10.52
N SER A 135 -16.11 -3.79 9.46
CA SER A 135 -16.28 -5.25 9.60
C SER A 135 -15.04 -5.91 10.21
N ALA A 136 -13.84 -5.45 9.88
CA ALA A 136 -12.58 -6.08 10.29
C ALA A 136 -12.05 -5.52 11.62
N LEU A 137 -12.48 -4.32 12.02
CA LEU A 137 -11.99 -3.60 13.18
C LEU A 137 -12.70 -4.04 14.46
N LYS A 138 -11.94 -4.22 15.54
CA LYS A 138 -12.52 -4.41 16.89
C LYS A 138 -13.32 -3.19 17.33
N GLN A 139 -14.26 -3.40 18.26
CA GLN A 139 -14.95 -2.28 18.91
C GLN A 139 -13.94 -1.33 19.57
N GLY A 140 -14.03 -0.04 19.23
CA GLY A 140 -13.08 0.98 19.71
C GLY A 140 -11.69 0.94 19.05
N GLY A 141 -11.53 0.16 17.99
CA GLY A 141 -10.29 0.09 17.22
C GLY A 141 -9.97 1.40 16.48
N LYS A 142 -8.73 1.48 16.01
CA LYS A 142 -8.17 2.67 15.37
C LYS A 142 -8.20 2.54 13.85
N ILE A 143 -8.46 3.66 13.18
CA ILE A 143 -8.45 3.74 11.72
C ILE A 143 -7.49 4.85 11.30
N VAL A 144 -6.67 4.56 10.30
CA VAL A 144 -5.97 5.58 9.51
C VAL A 144 -6.35 5.40 8.04
N LEU A 145 -6.88 6.45 7.43
CA LEU A 145 -7.19 6.49 6.02
C LEU A 145 -6.18 7.42 5.32
N CYS A 146 -5.41 6.88 4.39
CA CYS A 146 -4.54 7.66 3.51
C CYS A 146 -5.25 7.81 2.17
N SER A 147 -5.53 9.03 1.71
CA SER A 147 -6.21 9.25 0.43
C SER A 147 -6.08 10.71 -0.02
N GLY A 148 -6.71 11.08 -1.14
CA GLY A 148 -6.77 12.47 -1.59
C GLY A 148 -7.61 13.35 -0.67
N ARG A 149 -7.19 14.59 -0.41
CA ARG A 149 -7.87 15.57 0.48
C ARG A 149 -9.37 15.72 0.19
N VAL A 150 -9.77 15.60 -1.08
CA VAL A 150 -11.16 15.71 -1.55
C VAL A 150 -12.12 14.74 -0.84
N VAL A 151 -11.62 13.63 -0.28
CA VAL A 151 -12.46 12.63 0.39
C VAL A 151 -12.81 13.00 1.84
N SER A 152 -12.28 14.10 2.38
CA SER A 152 -12.41 14.48 3.81
C SER A 152 -13.84 14.41 4.32
N GLN A 153 -14.81 14.95 3.56
CA GLN A 153 -16.22 14.95 3.95
C GLN A 153 -16.81 13.55 4.10
N TRP A 154 -16.37 12.59 3.27
CA TRP A 154 -16.86 11.21 3.32
C TRP A 154 -16.14 10.39 4.39
N ALA A 155 -14.85 10.68 4.63
CA ALA A 155 -14.09 10.11 5.73
C ALA A 155 -14.70 10.50 7.09
N GLU A 156 -15.11 11.75 7.25
CA GLU A 156 -15.85 12.21 8.42
C GLU A 156 -17.24 11.56 8.50
N LYS A 157 -18.02 11.62 7.42
CA LYS A 157 -19.40 11.09 7.36
C LYS A 157 -19.49 9.60 7.71
N PHE A 158 -18.63 8.76 7.15
CA PHE A 158 -18.76 7.30 7.27
C PHE A 158 -17.89 6.68 8.36
N LEU A 159 -16.77 7.31 8.70
CA LEU A 159 -15.75 6.73 9.59
C LEU A 159 -15.40 7.66 10.77
N GLN A 160 -15.98 8.86 10.85
CA GLN A 160 -15.69 9.86 11.89
C GLN A 160 -14.20 10.21 11.97
N LEU A 161 -13.51 10.22 10.83
CA LEU A 161 -12.08 10.53 10.76
C LEU A 161 -11.85 12.02 10.66
N THR A 162 -10.81 12.50 11.34
CA THR A 162 -10.35 13.89 11.27
C THR A 162 -9.01 13.96 10.53
N PRO A 163 -8.75 15.03 9.76
CA PRO A 163 -7.46 15.19 9.07
C PRO A 163 -6.28 15.22 10.05
N CYS A 164 -5.20 14.52 9.71
CA CYS A 164 -3.95 14.53 10.46
C CYS A 164 -2.93 15.51 9.86
N ASN A 165 -1.89 15.85 10.63
CA ASN A 165 -0.76 16.64 10.15
C ASN A 165 0.17 15.83 9.24
N PHE A 166 0.24 14.51 9.42
CA PHE A 166 0.95 13.64 8.49
C PHE A 166 0.32 13.72 7.08
N GLN A 167 1.13 14.13 6.11
CA GLN A 167 0.73 14.21 4.71
C GLN A 167 1.62 13.28 3.89
N PRO A 168 1.09 12.16 3.38
CA PRO A 168 1.83 11.30 2.48
C PRO A 168 2.23 12.10 1.24
N LYS A 169 3.54 12.15 0.94
CA LYS A 169 4.06 12.82 -0.26
C LYS A 169 4.41 11.79 -1.31
N HIS A 170 3.96 12.03 -2.54
CA HIS A 170 4.40 11.27 -3.69
C HIS A 170 5.58 11.96 -4.38
N LYS A 171 6.53 11.16 -4.89
CA LYS A 171 7.74 11.65 -5.59
C LYS A 171 7.44 12.40 -6.90
N ARG A 172 6.20 12.35 -7.40
CA ARG A 172 5.72 13.11 -8.57
C ARG A 172 4.43 13.84 -8.20
N ASN A 173 4.24 15.06 -8.72
CA ASN A 173 3.06 15.89 -8.51
C ASN A 173 1.81 15.19 -9.08
N LEU A 174 1.12 14.41 -8.24
CA LEU A 174 -0.27 14.06 -8.49
C LEU A 174 -1.10 15.34 -8.41
N GLY A 175 -2.11 15.48 -9.28
CA GLY A 175 -2.96 16.67 -9.35
C GLY A 175 -3.81 16.93 -8.10
N ASN A 176 -3.83 16.00 -7.14
CA ASN A 176 -4.58 16.10 -5.89
C ASN A 176 -3.64 16.03 -4.68
N GLU A 177 -3.83 16.92 -3.72
CA GLU A 177 -3.13 16.88 -2.43
C GLU A 177 -3.54 15.63 -1.66
N PHE A 178 -2.56 14.82 -1.25
CA PHE A 178 -2.79 13.67 -0.37
C PHE A 178 -2.86 14.11 1.08
N ALA A 179 -3.67 13.39 1.86
CA ALA A 179 -3.83 13.58 3.29
C ALA A 179 -3.97 12.24 3.99
N SER A 180 -3.77 12.25 5.31
CA SER A 180 -4.20 11.16 6.17
C SER A 180 -5.30 11.63 7.11
N PHE A 181 -6.18 10.72 7.50
CA PHE A 181 -7.30 10.96 8.40
C PHE A 181 -7.35 9.85 9.44
N ALA A 182 -7.69 10.17 10.69
CA ALA A 182 -7.76 9.18 11.76
C ALA A 182 -8.87 9.46 12.77
N ASN A 183 -9.32 8.42 13.47
CA ASN A 183 -10.25 8.51 14.60
C ASN A 183 -9.52 8.64 15.97
N PHE A 184 -8.22 8.89 15.94
CA PHE A 184 -7.37 9.08 17.12
C PHE A 184 -6.26 10.08 16.81
N ASN A 185 -5.53 10.54 17.83
CA ASN A 185 -4.39 11.42 17.65
C ASN A 185 -3.19 10.67 17.03
N PHE A 186 -3.24 10.46 15.71
CA PHE A 186 -2.20 9.77 14.94
C PHE A 186 -0.89 10.54 14.94
N ASP A 187 -0.95 11.88 14.93
CA ASP A 187 0.23 12.75 14.89
C ASP A 187 1.13 12.61 16.14
N HIS A 188 0.60 12.15 17.28
CA HIS A 188 1.40 11.82 18.46
C HIS A 188 2.39 10.67 18.20
N PHE A 189 2.06 9.75 17.29
CA PHE A 189 2.84 8.55 17.01
C PHE A 189 3.81 8.73 15.83
N ILE A 190 3.52 9.68 14.95
CA ILE A 190 4.41 10.02 13.83
C ILE A 190 5.44 11.03 14.33
N ARG A 191 6.69 10.59 14.47
CA ARG A 191 7.81 11.47 14.82
C ARG A 191 7.82 12.65 13.85
N LYS A 192 7.89 13.88 14.38
CA LYS A 192 8.16 15.08 13.59
C LYS A 192 9.50 14.84 12.87
N GLN A 193 9.44 14.57 11.56
CA GLN A 193 10.62 14.54 10.70
C GLN A 193 11.18 15.95 10.53
#